data_AF-X6MYX9-F1
#
_entry.id   AF-X6MYX9-F1
#
_cell.length_a   1.000
_cell.length_b   1.000
_cell.length_c   1.000
_cell.angle_alpha   90.00
_cell.angle_beta   90.00
_cell.angle_gamma   90.00
#
_symmetry.space_group_name_H-M   'P 1'
#
loop_
_entity.id
_entity.type
_entity.pdbx_description
1 polymer ?
#
loop_
_entity_poly.entity_id
_entity_poly.type
_entity_poly.pdbx_seq_one_letter_code
_entity_poly.pdbx_strand_id
1 'polypeptide(L)'
;CSEESRELVMEYYNKGILEKSQGAIGCRLDDGLGFCMLLKSDGSGLYATKDLVLARKKFDKYKIDNSIYVVDAAQSLHFKQVFAVLKKFGYAQADKCFHLPYGLVILPSGKMGTRFGNVILFHELKKLLGDEVNDKFLNALRYPSKSKEDGQESEEEVEAEAEEEEKKKKKCVEVYKWTEEELKETERAISVGSIRYGMLNHDTNKDIIFDLKKWTLSTGDTG
;
A
#
# COMPACT_ATOMS: atom_id res chain seq x y z
N CYS A 1 -27.71 4.89 -7.37
CA CYS A 1 -27.02 5.94 -8.16
C CYS A 1 -27.28 7.26 -7.45
N SER A 2 -26.27 8.11 -7.22
CA SER A 2 -26.55 9.47 -6.73
C SER A 2 -27.30 10.25 -7.80
N GLU A 3 -28.06 11.26 -7.37
CA GLU A 3 -28.75 12.19 -8.27
C GLU A 3 -27.76 12.87 -9.21
N GLU A 4 -26.66 13.39 -8.66
CA GLU A 4 -25.56 14.02 -9.41
C GLU A 4 -24.99 13.14 -10.54
N SER A 5 -24.87 11.82 -10.31
CA SER A 5 -24.39 10.89 -11.34
C SER A 5 -25.38 10.74 -12.50
N ARG A 6 -26.69 10.77 -12.23
CA ARG A 6 -27.70 10.70 -13.28
C ARG A 6 -27.79 12.00 -14.06
N GLU A 7 -27.75 13.13 -13.37
CA GLU A 7 -27.75 14.46 -13.97
C GLU A 7 -26.60 14.64 -14.93
N LEU A 8 -25.37 14.31 -14.52
CA LEU A 8 -24.19 14.38 -15.39
C LEU A 8 -24.39 13.55 -16.66
N VAL A 9 -24.84 12.30 -16.53
CA VAL A 9 -25.01 11.43 -17.72
C VAL A 9 -26.11 11.97 -18.62
N MET A 10 -27.24 12.41 -18.07
CA MET A 10 -28.33 12.95 -18.88
C MET A 10 -27.95 14.27 -19.56
N GLU A 11 -27.16 15.11 -18.89
CA GLU A 11 -26.61 16.34 -19.47
C GLU A 11 -25.81 16.04 -20.75
N TYR A 12 -24.83 15.14 -20.68
CA TYR A 12 -23.98 14.82 -21.82
C TYR A 12 -24.67 13.92 -22.87
N TYR A 13 -25.70 13.17 -22.48
CA TYR A 13 -26.60 12.49 -23.40
C TYR A 13 -27.42 13.49 -24.22
N ASN A 14 -28.01 14.49 -23.57
CA ASN A 14 -28.79 15.54 -24.24
C ASN A 14 -27.92 16.42 -25.15
N LYS A 15 -26.62 16.58 -24.84
CA LYS A 15 -25.63 17.24 -25.72
C LYS A 15 -25.19 16.38 -26.91
N GLY A 16 -25.65 15.14 -27.03
CA GLY A 16 -25.29 14.21 -28.11
C GLY A 16 -23.88 13.61 -28.00
N ILE A 17 -23.21 13.75 -26.85
CA ILE A 17 -21.85 13.20 -26.62
C ILE A 17 -21.93 11.73 -26.17
N LEU A 18 -22.98 11.37 -25.44
CA LEU A 18 -23.25 10.00 -25.02
C LEU A 18 -24.33 9.36 -25.91
N GLU A 19 -24.28 8.05 -26.06
CA GLU A 19 -25.23 7.27 -26.85
C GLU A 19 -25.96 6.24 -25.97
N LYS A 20 -27.16 5.85 -26.40
CA LYS A 20 -27.92 4.75 -25.81
C LYS A 20 -27.67 3.49 -26.62
N SER A 21 -27.27 2.41 -25.95
CA SER A 21 -27.01 1.09 -26.55
C SER A 21 -27.66 0.01 -25.69
N GLN A 22 -28.57 -0.77 -26.27
CA GLN A 22 -29.28 -1.87 -25.59
C GLN A 22 -29.92 -1.46 -24.24
N GLY A 23 -30.45 -0.23 -24.16
CA GLY A 23 -31.06 0.31 -22.95
C GLY A 23 -30.09 0.99 -21.99
N ALA A 24 -28.79 0.73 -22.08
CA ALA A 24 -27.76 1.40 -21.30
C ALA A 24 -27.32 2.72 -21.96
N ILE A 25 -26.84 3.69 -21.17
CA ILE A 25 -26.27 4.95 -21.65
C ILE A 25 -24.77 4.95 -21.37
N GLY A 26 -23.99 5.38 -22.36
CA GLY A 26 -22.54 5.38 -22.26
C GLY A 26 -21.89 6.09 -23.44
N CYS A 27 -20.59 5.90 -23.59
CA CYS A 27 -19.82 6.51 -24.67
C CYS A 27 -19.11 5.43 -25.47
N ARG A 28 -19.22 5.48 -26.80
CA ARG A 28 -18.39 4.68 -27.70
C ARG A 28 -17.03 5.35 -27.84
N LEU A 29 -15.99 4.60 -27.49
CA LEU A 29 -14.62 5.06 -27.46
C LEU A 29 -13.81 4.37 -28.55
N ASP A 30 -12.86 5.14 -29.10
CA ASP A 30 -11.95 4.72 -30.15
C ASP A 30 -10.79 3.87 -29.56
N ASP A 31 -9.79 3.54 -30.38
CA ASP A 31 -8.55 2.86 -29.95
C ASP A 31 -8.74 1.54 -29.19
N GLY A 32 -9.80 0.79 -29.52
CA GLY A 32 -10.10 -0.50 -28.90
C GLY A 32 -10.65 -0.41 -27.46
N LEU A 33 -11.02 0.80 -26.99
CA LEU A 33 -11.60 0.99 -25.66
C LEU A 33 -13.08 0.59 -25.56
N GLY A 34 -13.78 0.43 -26.69
CA GLY A 34 -15.14 -0.11 -26.74
C GLY A 34 -16.20 0.82 -26.14
N PHE A 35 -17.27 0.25 -25.60
CA PHE A 35 -18.38 1.02 -25.02
C PHE A 35 -18.21 1.20 -23.50
N CYS A 36 -17.95 2.43 -23.08
CA CYS A 36 -17.89 2.79 -21.66
C CYS A 36 -19.32 3.05 -21.14
N MET A 37 -19.88 2.07 -20.42
CA MET A 37 -21.22 2.15 -19.85
C MET A 37 -21.24 3.02 -18.58
N LEU A 38 -22.15 3.99 -18.52
CA LEU A 38 -22.30 4.92 -17.40
C LEU A 38 -23.61 4.73 -16.63
N LEU A 39 -24.70 4.46 -17.33
CA LEU A 39 -25.97 4.04 -16.73
C LEU A 39 -26.41 2.72 -17.35
N LYS A 40 -26.85 1.79 -16.50
CA LYS A 40 -27.54 0.57 -16.96
C LYS A 40 -28.96 0.89 -17.42
N SER A 41 -29.63 -0.09 -18.01
CA SER A 41 -31.04 0.00 -18.44
C SER A 41 -32.02 0.28 -17.29
N ASP A 42 -31.69 -0.15 -16.07
CA ASP A 42 -32.45 0.16 -14.85
C ASP A 42 -32.18 1.57 -14.27
N GLY A 43 -31.34 2.37 -14.96
CA GLY A 43 -30.94 3.71 -14.52
C GLY A 43 -29.96 3.72 -13.34
N SER A 44 -29.39 2.59 -12.96
CA SER A 44 -28.31 2.52 -11.97
C SER A 44 -26.97 2.97 -12.58
N GLY A 45 -26.22 3.78 -11.84
CA GLY A 45 -24.90 4.24 -12.25
C GLY A 45 -23.79 3.29 -11.83
N LEU A 46 -22.78 3.20 -12.70
CA LEU A 46 -21.59 2.38 -12.49
C LEU A 46 -20.46 3.18 -11.82
N TYR A 47 -19.36 2.50 -11.50
CA TYR A 47 -18.16 3.14 -10.94
C TYR A 47 -17.60 4.22 -11.86
N ALA A 48 -17.61 4.00 -13.19
CA ALA A 48 -17.14 4.99 -14.17
C ALA A 48 -17.88 6.32 -14.01
N THR A 49 -19.20 6.29 -13.79
CA THR A 49 -20.01 7.49 -13.59
C THR A 49 -19.65 8.22 -12.30
N LYS A 50 -19.35 7.49 -11.24
CA LYS A 50 -18.89 8.10 -9.98
C LYS A 50 -17.54 8.75 -10.15
N ASP A 51 -16.62 8.12 -10.88
CA ASP A 51 -15.30 8.67 -11.18
C ASP A 51 -15.38 9.92 -12.05
N LEU A 52 -16.29 9.95 -13.03
CA LEU A 52 -16.54 11.13 -13.86
C LEU A 52 -17.09 12.29 -13.03
N VAL A 53 -18.06 12.04 -12.14
CA VAL A 53 -18.58 13.06 -11.22
C VAL A 53 -17.47 13.60 -10.31
N LEU A 54 -16.65 12.71 -9.75
CA LEU A 54 -15.54 13.11 -8.89
C LEU A 54 -14.49 13.92 -9.67
N ALA A 55 -14.16 13.52 -10.88
CA ALA A 55 -13.23 14.24 -11.75
C ALA A 55 -13.76 15.63 -12.11
N ARG A 56 -15.03 15.76 -12.51
CA ARG A 56 -15.69 17.06 -12.72
C ARG A 56 -15.57 17.94 -11.48
N LYS A 57 -15.89 17.41 -10.30
CA LYS A 57 -15.77 18.16 -9.05
C LYS A 57 -14.34 18.63 -8.79
N LYS A 58 -13.34 17.78 -9.04
CA LYS A 58 -11.92 18.14 -8.94
C LYS A 58 -11.56 19.29 -9.90
N PHE A 59 -11.99 19.20 -11.16
CA PHE A 59 -11.67 20.18 -12.20
C PHE A 59 -12.40 21.51 -11.99
N ASP A 60 -13.69 21.47 -11.65
CA ASP A 60 -14.53 22.66 -11.60
C ASP A 60 -14.41 23.39 -10.28
N LYS A 61 -14.41 22.66 -9.15
CA LYS A 61 -14.38 23.27 -7.81
C LYS A 61 -12.97 23.55 -7.34
N TYR A 62 -12.08 22.58 -7.49
CA TYR A 62 -10.72 22.66 -6.95
C TYR A 62 -9.68 23.13 -7.97
N LYS A 63 -10.08 23.26 -9.24
CA LYS A 63 -9.25 23.80 -10.33
C LYS A 63 -7.89 23.11 -10.45
N ILE A 64 -7.86 21.78 -10.25
CA ILE A 64 -6.61 21.03 -10.30
C ILE A 64 -6.03 20.99 -11.72
N ASP A 65 -4.71 20.99 -11.83
CA ASP A 65 -4.01 20.81 -13.10
C ASP A 65 -3.78 19.33 -13.44
N ASN A 66 -3.36 18.53 -12.45
CA ASN A 66 -3.00 17.12 -12.62
C ASN A 66 -3.79 16.24 -11.64
N SER A 67 -4.16 15.03 -12.05
CA SER A 67 -4.84 14.06 -11.18
C SER A 67 -4.21 12.68 -11.30
N ILE A 68 -3.58 12.20 -10.22
CA ILE A 68 -2.99 10.87 -10.16
C ILE A 68 -3.96 9.91 -9.46
N TYR A 69 -4.24 8.78 -10.10
CA TYR A 69 -5.09 7.70 -9.62
C TYR A 69 -4.20 6.52 -9.25
N VAL A 70 -3.98 6.32 -7.95
CA VAL A 70 -3.18 5.18 -7.44
C VAL A 70 -4.12 4.01 -7.20
N VAL A 71 -4.24 3.11 -8.17
CA VAL A 71 -5.22 2.02 -8.17
C VAL A 71 -4.62 0.78 -8.80
N ASP A 72 -5.09 -0.41 -8.41
CA ASP A 72 -4.68 -1.71 -8.94
C ASP A 72 -4.60 -1.76 -10.49
N ALA A 73 -3.58 -2.45 -10.99
CA ALA A 73 -3.30 -2.59 -12.42
C ALA A 73 -4.46 -3.20 -13.24
N ALA A 74 -5.31 -4.05 -12.64
CA ALA A 74 -6.46 -4.63 -13.32
C ALA A 74 -7.52 -3.58 -13.71
N GLN A 75 -7.49 -2.38 -13.12
CA GLN A 75 -8.38 -1.26 -13.45
C GLN A 75 -7.87 -0.39 -14.60
N SER A 76 -6.78 -0.78 -15.28
CA SER A 76 -6.18 0.02 -16.35
C SER A 76 -7.15 0.35 -17.49
N LEU A 77 -7.95 -0.62 -17.96
CA LEU A 77 -8.94 -0.37 -19.02
C LEU A 77 -10.02 0.61 -18.56
N HIS A 78 -10.51 0.45 -17.33
CA HIS A 78 -11.51 1.33 -16.73
C HIS A 78 -11.03 2.79 -16.71
N PHE A 79 -9.82 3.07 -16.22
CA PHE A 79 -9.31 4.44 -16.18
C PHE A 79 -9.01 5.00 -17.57
N LYS A 80 -8.52 4.19 -18.51
CA LYS A 80 -8.39 4.62 -19.92
C LYS A 80 -9.75 5.05 -20.50
N GLN A 81 -10.81 4.30 -20.22
CA GLN A 81 -12.17 4.66 -20.64
C GLN A 81 -12.64 5.95 -19.96
N VAL A 82 -12.49 6.07 -18.64
CA VAL A 82 -12.89 7.27 -17.88
C VAL A 82 -12.17 8.52 -18.41
N PHE A 83 -10.86 8.46 -18.65
CA PHE A 83 -10.10 9.61 -19.16
C PHE A 83 -10.51 9.97 -20.59
N ALA A 84 -10.77 8.98 -21.45
CA ALA A 84 -11.27 9.22 -22.80
C ALA A 84 -12.67 9.89 -22.79
N VAL A 85 -13.56 9.48 -21.87
CA VAL A 85 -14.86 10.14 -21.70
C VAL A 85 -14.70 11.58 -21.20
N LEU A 86 -13.82 11.84 -20.23
CA LEU A 86 -13.53 13.21 -19.76
C LEU A 86 -13.02 14.10 -20.89
N LYS A 87 -12.20 13.56 -21.79
CA LYS A 87 -11.73 14.28 -22.98
C LYS A 87 -12.88 14.61 -23.92
N LYS A 88 -13.80 13.68 -24.19
CA LYS A 88 -15.02 13.93 -24.98
C LYS A 88 -15.99 14.90 -24.29
N PHE A 89 -15.96 15.01 -22.96
CA PHE A 89 -16.70 16.02 -22.21
C PHE A 89 -16.09 17.44 -22.32
N GLY A 90 -14.89 17.57 -22.89
CA GLY A 90 -14.21 18.85 -23.10
C GLY A 90 -13.26 19.27 -21.96
N TYR A 91 -12.94 18.38 -21.02
CA TYR A 91 -11.98 18.69 -19.97
C TYR A 91 -10.54 18.52 -20.47
N ALA A 92 -9.82 19.63 -20.64
CA ALA A 92 -8.41 19.62 -21.02
C ALA A 92 -7.51 18.91 -19.98
N GLN A 93 -7.93 18.90 -18.71
CA GLN A 93 -7.25 18.17 -17.64
C GLN A 93 -7.24 16.66 -17.83
N ALA A 94 -8.09 16.11 -18.72
CA ALA A 94 -8.13 14.68 -19.00
C ALA A 94 -6.77 14.14 -19.49
N ASP A 95 -6.03 14.93 -20.28
CA ASP A 95 -4.69 14.58 -20.75
C ASP A 95 -3.62 14.61 -19.62
N LYS A 96 -3.97 15.20 -18.48
CA LYS A 96 -3.14 15.28 -17.25
C LYS A 96 -3.65 14.35 -16.14
N CYS A 97 -4.61 13.47 -16.45
CA CYS A 97 -4.99 12.37 -15.59
C CYS A 97 -4.05 11.18 -15.82
N PHE A 98 -3.47 10.66 -14.75
CA PHE A 98 -2.56 9.53 -14.81
C PHE A 98 -3.02 8.41 -13.88
N HIS A 99 -3.18 7.21 -14.40
CA HIS A 99 -3.33 6.01 -13.59
C HIS A 99 -1.93 5.52 -13.24
N LEU A 100 -1.59 5.55 -11.95
CA LEU A 100 -0.39 4.94 -11.39
C LEU A 100 -0.78 3.53 -10.93
N PRO A 101 -0.63 2.50 -11.80
CA PRO A 101 -0.97 1.14 -11.45
C PRO A 101 -0.03 0.59 -10.38
N TYR A 102 -0.58 -0.20 -9.46
CA TYR A 102 0.19 -1.08 -8.59
C TYR A 102 -0.27 -2.54 -8.73
N GLY A 103 0.64 -3.51 -8.58
CA GLY A 103 0.35 -4.94 -8.63
C GLY A 103 -0.31 -5.47 -7.35
N LEU A 104 -0.72 -6.73 -7.36
CA LEU A 104 -1.41 -7.31 -6.20
C LEU A 104 -0.43 -7.57 -5.07
N VAL A 105 -0.88 -7.35 -3.84
CA VAL A 105 -0.16 -7.83 -2.66
C VAL A 105 -0.47 -9.32 -2.48
N ILE A 106 0.56 -10.15 -2.53
CA ILE A 106 0.47 -11.60 -2.37
C ILE A 106 1.36 -12.04 -1.20
N LEU A 107 0.97 -13.12 -0.53
CA LEU A 107 1.82 -13.76 0.47
C LEU A 107 2.81 -14.69 -0.25
N PRO A 108 3.93 -15.07 0.39
CA PRO A 108 4.82 -16.13 -0.11
C PRO A 108 4.07 -17.45 -0.37
N SER A 109 2.98 -17.70 0.36
CA SER A 109 2.09 -18.85 0.17
C SER A 109 1.06 -18.70 -0.95
N GLY A 110 0.97 -17.52 -1.58
CA GLY A 110 0.07 -17.24 -2.70
C GLY A 110 -0.87 -16.04 -2.47
N LYS A 111 -1.90 -15.95 -3.31
CA LYS A 111 -2.86 -14.83 -3.27
C LYS A 111 -3.67 -14.83 -1.98
N MET A 112 -3.83 -13.66 -1.37
CA MET A 112 -4.75 -13.49 -0.24
C MET A 112 -6.20 -13.59 -0.70
N GLY A 113 -7.04 -14.25 0.08
CA GLY A 113 -8.47 -14.26 -0.15
C GLY A 113 -9.25 -14.87 1.02
N THR A 114 -10.39 -14.26 1.35
CA THR A 114 -11.23 -14.68 2.48
C THR A 114 -11.64 -16.15 2.38
N ARG A 115 -11.84 -16.66 1.16
CA ARG A 115 -12.19 -18.07 0.90
C ARG A 115 -11.06 -19.05 1.20
N PHE A 116 -9.81 -18.59 1.19
CA PHE A 116 -8.62 -19.39 1.51
C PHE A 116 -8.19 -19.24 2.97
N GLY A 117 -8.86 -18.37 3.75
CA GLY A 117 -8.53 -18.13 5.15
C GLY A 117 -7.16 -17.44 5.37
N ASN A 118 -6.52 -16.95 4.31
CA ASN A 118 -5.16 -16.39 4.35
C ASN A 118 -5.14 -14.86 4.19
N VAL A 119 -6.14 -14.18 4.73
CA VAL A 119 -6.20 -12.70 4.74
C VAL A 119 -5.56 -12.20 6.02
N ILE A 120 -4.59 -11.31 5.89
CA ILE A 120 -4.02 -10.61 7.05
C ILE A 120 -4.79 -9.29 7.22
N LEU A 121 -5.50 -9.15 8.33
CA LEU A 121 -6.20 -7.90 8.63
C LEU A 121 -5.18 -6.83 9.04
N PHE A 122 -5.49 -5.55 8.78
CA PHE A 122 -4.55 -4.46 9.09
C PHE A 122 -4.18 -4.39 10.58
N HIS A 123 -5.09 -4.73 11.49
CA HIS A 123 -4.78 -4.77 12.92
C HIS A 123 -3.88 -5.95 13.30
N GLU A 124 -4.02 -7.10 12.63
CA GLU A 124 -3.14 -8.26 12.81
C GLU A 124 -1.75 -7.95 12.28
N LEU A 125 -1.68 -7.32 11.10
CA LEU A 125 -0.43 -6.85 10.51
C LEU A 125 0.34 -5.94 11.48
N LYS A 126 -0.33 -4.94 12.08
CA LYS A 126 0.30 -4.06 13.07
C LYS A 126 0.83 -4.81 14.28
N LYS A 127 0.10 -5.83 14.76
CA LYS A 127 0.54 -6.65 15.88
C LYS A 127 1.75 -7.50 15.52
N LEU A 128 1.69 -8.21 14.38
CA LEU A 128 2.79 -9.05 13.89
C LEU A 128 4.08 -8.25 13.71
N LEU A 129 3.99 -7.01 13.22
CA LEU A 129 5.14 -6.10 13.13
C LEU A 129 5.73 -5.78 14.49
N GLY A 130 4.90 -5.36 15.44
CA GLY A 130 5.34 -4.98 16.77
C GLY A 130 6.01 -6.16 17.48
N ASP A 131 5.39 -7.33 17.41
CA ASP A 131 5.93 -8.58 17.96
C ASP A 131 7.29 -8.91 17.31
N GLU A 132 7.40 -8.87 15.98
CA GLU A 132 8.63 -9.19 15.24
C GLU A 132 9.78 -8.20 15.53
N VAL A 133 9.47 -6.88 15.57
CA VAL A 133 10.46 -5.83 15.88
C VAL A 133 10.90 -5.91 17.34
N ASN A 134 9.96 -6.13 18.25
CA ASN A 134 10.27 -6.25 19.66
C ASN A 134 11.14 -7.49 19.91
N ASP A 135 10.80 -8.64 19.33
CA ASP A 135 11.55 -9.88 19.53
C ASP A 135 12.95 -9.86 18.93
N LYS A 136 13.11 -9.32 17.71
CA LYS A 136 14.42 -9.30 17.02
C LYS A 136 15.33 -8.16 17.44
N PHE A 137 14.80 -6.99 17.76
CA PHE A 137 15.59 -5.78 17.98
C PHE A 137 15.52 -5.31 19.43
N LEU A 138 14.32 -4.97 19.91
CA LEU A 138 14.20 -4.29 21.20
C LEU A 138 14.49 -5.23 22.38
N ASN A 139 14.11 -6.50 22.32
CA ASN A 139 14.43 -7.49 23.34
C ASN A 139 15.94 -7.77 23.41
N ALA A 140 16.64 -7.81 22.27
CA ALA A 140 18.10 -7.94 22.23
C ALA A 140 18.80 -6.72 22.86
N LEU A 141 18.21 -5.53 22.73
CA LEU A 141 18.68 -4.31 23.41
C LEU A 141 18.32 -4.28 24.91
N ARG A 142 17.14 -4.82 25.30
CA ARG A 142 16.70 -4.94 26.70
C ARG A 142 17.53 -5.98 27.47
N TYR A 143 17.91 -7.09 26.83
CA TYR A 143 18.62 -8.23 27.41
C TYR A 143 19.70 -8.77 26.44
N PRO A 144 20.88 -8.13 26.38
CA PRO A 144 21.98 -8.63 25.57
C PRO A 144 22.55 -9.91 26.20
N SER A 145 22.05 -11.09 25.81
CA SER A 145 22.58 -12.38 26.27
C SER A 145 23.22 -13.20 25.14
N LYS A 146 24.50 -13.52 25.35
CA LYS A 146 25.45 -14.45 24.71
C LYS A 146 25.04 -15.07 23.37
N SER A 147 25.80 -14.74 22.32
CA SER A 147 26.08 -15.67 21.22
C SER A 147 26.59 -17.00 21.82
N LYS A 148 25.93 -18.10 21.48
CA LYS A 148 26.45 -19.44 21.76
C LYS A 148 27.62 -19.69 20.81
N GLU A 149 28.84 -19.70 21.33
CA GLU A 149 29.96 -20.38 20.69
C GLU A 149 30.16 -21.73 21.38
N ASP A 150 30.17 -22.80 20.57
CA ASP A 150 30.54 -24.14 21.00
C ASP A 150 32.05 -24.17 21.27
N GLY A 151 32.45 -24.38 22.53
CA GLY A 151 33.85 -24.59 22.90
C GLY A 151 33.98 -24.84 24.40
N GLN A 152 34.47 -26.02 24.78
CA GLN A 152 34.79 -26.38 26.16
C GLN A 152 36.16 -25.80 26.53
N GLU A 153 36.22 -24.93 27.54
CA GLU A 153 37.45 -24.56 28.25
C GLU A 153 37.23 -24.59 29.78
N SER A 154 38.31 -24.86 30.51
CA SER A 154 38.33 -25.26 31.93
C SER A 154 38.12 -24.11 32.92
N GLU A 155 37.52 -24.45 34.07
CA GLU A 155 36.87 -23.54 35.04
C GLU A 155 37.74 -22.45 35.69
N GLU A 156 39.08 -22.55 35.69
CA GLU A 156 39.94 -21.59 36.41
C GLU A 156 40.42 -20.38 35.56
N GLU A 157 40.46 -20.50 34.22
CA GLU A 157 40.78 -19.36 33.33
C GLU A 157 39.54 -18.48 33.07
N VAL A 158 38.35 -19.06 33.21
CA VAL A 158 37.05 -18.39 33.02
C VAL A 158 36.80 -17.31 34.10
N GLU A 159 37.26 -17.51 35.33
CA GLU A 159 36.96 -16.57 36.45
C GLU A 159 37.75 -15.26 36.35
N ALA A 160 39.01 -15.31 35.94
CA ALA A 160 39.85 -14.11 35.81
C ALA A 160 39.50 -13.27 34.58
N GLU A 161 39.20 -13.91 33.44
CA GLU A 161 38.69 -13.21 32.25
C GLU A 161 37.26 -12.71 32.46
N ALA A 162 36.41 -13.43 33.22
CA ALA A 162 35.07 -12.98 33.56
C ALA A 162 35.09 -11.69 34.38
N GLU A 163 35.99 -11.52 35.35
CA GLU A 163 36.05 -10.28 36.15
C GLU A 163 36.56 -9.06 35.34
N GLU A 164 37.48 -9.26 34.40
CA GLU A 164 37.99 -8.18 33.54
C GLU A 164 36.99 -7.82 32.43
N GLU A 165 36.30 -8.82 31.85
CA GLU A 165 35.16 -8.63 30.96
C GLU A 165 33.98 -7.98 31.67
N GLU A 166 33.68 -8.34 32.93
CA GLU A 166 32.56 -7.76 33.68
C GLU A 166 32.83 -6.28 33.99
N LYS A 167 34.09 -5.90 34.22
CA LYS A 167 34.51 -4.50 34.33
C LYS A 167 34.45 -3.76 32.98
N LYS A 168 34.82 -4.39 31.86
CA LYS A 168 34.66 -3.81 30.51
C LYS A 168 33.18 -3.69 30.11
N LYS A 169 32.36 -4.69 30.43
CA LYS A 169 30.89 -4.68 30.27
C LYS A 169 30.29 -3.58 31.13
N LYS A 170 30.58 -3.48 32.44
CA LYS A 170 30.11 -2.36 33.28
C LYS A 170 30.50 -0.97 32.76
N LYS A 171 31.63 -0.85 32.04
CA LYS A 171 32.09 0.42 31.44
C LYS A 171 31.44 0.73 30.08
N CYS A 172 31.05 -0.29 29.30
CA CYS A 172 30.24 -0.13 28.09
C CYS A 172 28.72 -0.09 28.37
N VAL A 173 28.31 -0.47 29.59
CA VAL A 173 26.94 -0.56 30.09
C VAL A 173 26.67 0.66 31.00
N GLU A 174 27.03 1.86 30.56
CA GLU A 174 26.12 2.98 30.80
C GLU A 174 24.91 2.72 29.92
N VAL A 175 24.02 1.88 30.47
CA VAL A 175 22.75 1.46 29.88
C VAL A 175 22.04 2.72 29.42
N TYR A 176 21.92 2.93 28.11
CA TYR A 176 20.84 3.75 27.60
C TYR A 176 19.56 3.07 28.11
N LYS A 177 18.99 3.57 29.21
CA LYS A 177 17.69 3.11 29.71
C LYS A 177 16.66 3.86 28.89
N TRP A 178 16.30 3.27 27.76
CA TRP A 178 15.19 3.76 26.97
C TRP A 178 13.93 3.71 27.82
N THR A 179 13.19 4.80 27.83
CA THR A 179 11.85 4.86 28.39
C THR A 179 10.90 3.98 27.57
N GLU A 180 9.80 3.54 28.17
CA GLU A 180 8.75 2.80 27.43
C GLU A 180 8.17 3.62 26.27
N GLU A 181 8.21 4.95 26.36
CA GLU A 181 7.80 5.85 25.28
C GLU A 181 8.77 5.80 24.09
N GLU A 182 10.08 5.92 24.34
CA GLU A 182 11.12 5.83 23.30
C GLU A 182 11.13 4.45 22.63
N LEU A 183 10.90 3.38 23.39
CA LEU A 183 10.80 2.03 22.87
C LEU A 183 9.60 1.88 21.93
N LYS A 184 8.44 2.37 22.35
CA LYS A 184 7.22 2.32 21.52
C LYS A 184 7.34 3.18 20.26
N GLU A 185 7.99 4.34 20.36
CA GLU A 185 8.25 5.18 19.20
C GLU A 185 9.19 4.49 18.21
N THR A 186 10.22 3.81 18.71
CA THR A 186 11.18 3.07 17.89
C THR A 186 10.55 1.84 17.24
N GLU A 187 9.79 1.06 18.00
CA GLU A 187 8.99 -0.05 17.48
C GLU A 187 8.12 0.41 16.31
N ARG A 188 7.42 1.53 16.50
CA ARG A 188 6.56 2.13 15.47
C ARG A 188 7.37 2.59 14.27
N ALA A 189 8.50 3.26 14.49
CA ALA A 189 9.34 3.80 13.43
C ALA A 189 9.90 2.68 12.55
N ILE A 190 10.49 1.64 13.16
CA ILE A 190 11.02 0.47 12.45
C ILE A 190 9.89 -0.27 11.73
N SER A 191 8.78 -0.56 12.41
CA SER A 191 7.64 -1.26 11.80
C SER A 191 7.09 -0.54 10.56
N VAL A 192 6.95 0.79 10.64
CA VAL A 192 6.45 1.59 9.51
C VAL A 192 7.51 1.72 8.41
N GLY A 193 8.78 1.86 8.78
CA GLY A 193 9.92 1.91 7.86
C GLY A 193 10.01 0.64 7.03
N SER A 194 10.11 -0.51 7.69
CA SER A 194 10.21 -1.82 7.03
C SER A 194 9.02 -2.12 6.11
N ILE A 195 7.77 -1.78 6.49
CA ILE A 195 6.63 -1.95 5.59
C ILE A 195 6.68 -1.00 4.40
N ARG A 196 6.90 0.30 4.64
CA ARG A 196 6.90 1.28 3.55
C ARG A 196 8.01 0.97 2.57
N TYR A 197 9.21 0.68 3.07
CA TYR A 197 10.34 0.31 2.25
C TYR A 197 10.07 -0.98 1.48
N GLY A 198 9.61 -2.02 2.16
CA GLY A 198 9.25 -3.30 1.53
C GLY A 198 8.20 -3.14 0.43
N MET A 199 7.19 -2.29 0.63
CA MET A 199 6.17 -2.02 -0.39
C MET A 199 6.68 -1.15 -1.56
N LEU A 200 7.60 -0.23 -1.30
CA LEU A 200 8.07 0.76 -2.28
C LEU A 200 9.32 0.33 -3.05
N ASN A 201 10.15 -0.58 -2.50
CA ASN A 201 11.37 -1.08 -3.12
C ASN A 201 11.09 -2.17 -4.18
N HIS A 202 9.97 -2.05 -4.88
CA HIS A 202 9.50 -2.98 -5.90
C HIS A 202 8.97 -2.22 -7.10
N ASP A 203 9.07 -2.84 -8.27
CA ASP A 203 8.42 -2.34 -9.48
C ASP A 203 6.90 -2.34 -9.27
N THR A 204 6.27 -1.17 -9.42
CA THR A 204 4.85 -1.02 -9.17
C THR A 204 4.00 -1.88 -10.10
N ASN A 205 4.50 -2.27 -11.28
CA ASN A 205 3.74 -3.09 -12.23
C ASN A 205 3.77 -4.60 -11.93
N LYS A 206 4.50 -5.03 -10.89
CA LYS A 206 4.63 -6.44 -10.50
C LYS A 206 3.90 -6.70 -9.19
N ASP A 207 3.52 -7.96 -8.98
CA ASP A 207 2.96 -8.39 -7.71
C ASP A 207 3.97 -8.18 -6.58
N ILE A 208 3.49 -7.63 -5.47
CA ILE A 208 4.26 -7.35 -4.27
C ILE A 208 4.20 -8.59 -3.38
N ILE A 209 5.33 -9.26 -3.20
CA ILE A 209 5.45 -10.41 -2.30
C ILE A 209 5.65 -9.87 -0.88
N PHE A 210 4.58 -9.90 -0.09
CA PHE A 210 4.58 -9.47 1.30
C PHE A 210 5.25 -10.51 2.21
N ASP A 211 6.55 -10.34 2.45
CA ASP A 211 7.33 -11.19 3.35
C ASP A 211 7.85 -10.38 4.55
N LEU A 212 7.07 -10.42 5.64
CA LEU A 212 7.37 -9.70 6.87
C LEU A 212 8.74 -10.05 7.43
N LYS A 213 9.11 -11.34 7.42
CA LYS A 213 10.37 -11.80 8.02
C LYS A 213 11.57 -11.29 7.25
N LYS A 214 11.44 -11.20 5.92
CA LYS A 214 12.46 -10.64 5.04
C LYS A 214 12.58 -9.12 5.22
N TRP A 215 11.45 -8.42 5.34
CA TRP A 215 11.44 -6.95 5.41
C TRP A 215 11.94 -6.41 6.75
N THR A 216 11.91 -7.20 7.82
CA THR A 216 12.42 -6.83 9.15
C THR A 216 13.85 -7.30 9.43
N LEU A 217 14.59 -7.75 8.41
CA LEU A 217 16.01 -8.11 8.60
C LEU A 217 16.84 -6.86 8.88
N SER A 218 17.80 -6.99 9.80
CA SER A 218 18.78 -5.93 10.14
C SER A 218 19.87 -5.73 9.09
N THR A 219 19.89 -6.59 8.07
CA THR A 219 20.89 -6.60 6.98
C THR A 219 20.19 -6.71 5.64
N GLY A 220 20.85 -6.20 4.60
CA GLY A 220 20.33 -6.19 3.25
C GLY A 220 19.62 -4.89 2.89
N ASP A 221 18.81 -4.95 1.84
CA ASP A 221 18.08 -3.80 1.30
C ASP A 221 16.70 -3.71 1.97
N THR A 222 16.71 -3.32 3.25
CA THR A 222 15.55 -3.12 4.12
C THR A 222 15.54 -1.70 4.68
N GLY A 223 14.38 -1.25 5.16
CA GLY A 223 14.21 0.10 5.74
C GLY A 223 13.62 0.09 7.12
#